data_AF-A0A1Q5H0G1-F1
#
_entry.id   AF-A0A1Q5H0G1-F1
#
_cell.length_a   1.000
_cell.length_b   1.000
_cell.length_c   1.000
_cell.angle_alpha   90.00
_cell.angle_beta   90.00
_cell.angle_gamma   90.00
#
_symmetry.space_group_name_H-M   'P 1'
#
loop_
_entity.id
_entity.type
_entity.pdbx_description
1 polymer ?
#
loop_
_entity_poly.entity_id
_entity_poly.type
_entity_poly.pdbx_seq_one_letter_code
_entity_poly.pdbx_strand_id
1 'polypeptide(L)'
;MTTQPEADLRAQVKTALTTAHISQAEAARRLGLSTKHMSQMLTGRATLTLDWADRILTLCGMTLAVVAVPATNHARPAQPRIPLDDLTSDALDQLYDRLALLEAGRDERVALLEEARDALEAAGINEAHGGESWPRLVPAIEELAAERDAARARLDYHEQSLLPDLRRRAESDRQAIGRWRARAETAEARVTELETDNARLTAGQCLDSRAMCEQHHLPPVAGCPYPRCRAARATTGRAATA
;
A
#
# COMPACT_ATOMS: atom_id res chain seq x y z
N MET A 1 -20.02 -14.56 8.42
CA MET A 1 -20.08 -14.21 6.99
C MET A 1 -18.66 -14.01 6.51
N THR A 2 -18.20 -14.83 5.57
CA THR A 2 -16.88 -14.63 4.95
C THR A 2 -16.95 -13.44 4.01
N THR A 3 -15.97 -12.55 4.05
CA THR A 3 -15.91 -11.45 3.09
C THR A 3 -15.46 -11.99 1.72
N GLN A 4 -15.98 -11.43 0.62
CA GLN A 4 -15.58 -11.82 -0.74
C GLN A 4 -14.04 -11.88 -0.94
N PRO A 5 -13.24 -10.91 -0.43
CA PRO A 5 -11.78 -10.94 -0.59
C PRO A 5 -11.12 -12.16 0.07
N GLU A 6 -11.64 -12.61 1.21
CA GLU A 6 -11.11 -13.79 1.91
C GLU A 6 -11.42 -15.08 1.14
N ALA A 7 -12.58 -15.15 0.47
CA ALA A 7 -12.92 -16.26 -0.41
C ALA A 7 -11.99 -16.33 -1.64
N ASP A 8 -11.71 -15.18 -2.26
CA ASP A 8 -10.81 -15.07 -3.40
C ASP A 8 -9.36 -15.46 -3.01
N LEU A 9 -8.88 -15.00 -1.85
CA LEU A 9 -7.56 -15.38 -1.33
C LEU A 9 -7.44 -16.90 -1.12
N ARG A 10 -8.46 -17.55 -0.57
CA ARG A 10 -8.48 -19.02 -0.41
C ARG A 10 -8.44 -19.75 -1.75
N ALA A 11 -9.15 -19.25 -2.75
CA ALA A 11 -9.14 -19.84 -4.09
C ALA A 11 -7.74 -19.73 -4.74
N GLN A 12 -7.07 -18.60 -4.57
CA GLN A 12 -5.70 -18.40 -5.04
C GLN A 12 -4.71 -19.33 -4.33
N VAL A 13 -4.78 -19.44 -3.00
CA VAL A 13 -3.91 -20.35 -2.23
C VAL A 13 -4.10 -21.82 -2.63
N LYS A 14 -5.34 -22.25 -2.88
CA LYS A 14 -5.62 -23.60 -3.40
C LYS A 14 -4.99 -23.82 -4.78
N THR A 15 -5.11 -22.84 -5.67
CA THR A 15 -4.54 -22.89 -7.02
C THR A 15 -3.00 -22.97 -6.98
N ALA A 16 -2.37 -22.21 -6.08
CA ALA A 16 -0.92 -22.25 -5.86
C ALA A 16 -0.44 -23.64 -5.40
N LEU A 17 -1.13 -24.26 -4.43
CA LEU A 17 -0.82 -25.60 -3.96
C LEU A 17 -0.93 -26.65 -5.08
N THR A 18 -1.97 -26.56 -5.92
CA THR A 18 -2.14 -27.44 -7.08
C THR A 18 -1.03 -27.25 -8.10
N THR A 19 -0.65 -26.00 -8.40
CA THR A 19 0.41 -25.65 -9.37
C THR A 19 1.78 -26.14 -8.91
N ALA A 20 2.08 -26.03 -7.61
CA ALA A 20 3.34 -26.50 -7.04
C ALA A 20 3.35 -28.03 -6.78
N HIS A 21 2.26 -28.73 -7.08
CA HIS A 21 2.06 -30.16 -6.75
C HIS A 21 2.24 -30.48 -5.25
N ILE A 22 1.88 -29.55 -4.36
CA ILE A 22 1.96 -29.72 -2.91
C ILE A 22 0.57 -30.05 -2.36
N SER A 23 0.42 -31.22 -1.73
CA SER A 23 -0.85 -31.58 -1.06
C SER A 23 -1.07 -30.72 0.20
N GLN A 24 -2.33 -30.48 0.57
CA GLN A 24 -2.67 -29.75 1.81
C GLN A 24 -2.06 -30.40 3.06
N ALA A 25 -2.00 -31.73 3.10
CA ALA A 25 -1.42 -32.46 4.21
C ALA A 25 0.11 -32.25 4.29
N GLU A 26 0.78 -32.17 3.15
CA GLU A 26 2.21 -31.88 3.08
C GLU A 26 2.51 -30.43 3.49
N ALA A 27 1.75 -29.46 2.97
CA ALA A 27 1.87 -28.06 3.39
C ALA A 27 1.65 -27.90 4.90
N ALA A 28 0.64 -28.57 5.46
CA ALA A 28 0.38 -28.55 6.90
C ALA A 28 1.56 -29.09 7.71
N ARG A 29 2.15 -30.23 7.31
CA ARG A 29 3.33 -30.80 7.98
C ARG A 29 4.52 -29.85 7.95
N ARG A 30 4.83 -29.25 6.79
CA ARG A 30 5.97 -28.32 6.65
C ARG A 30 5.80 -27.04 7.46
N LEU A 31 4.57 -26.59 7.66
CA LEU A 31 4.24 -25.40 8.44
C LEU A 31 4.01 -25.66 9.94
N GLY A 32 4.15 -26.91 10.39
CA GLY A 32 3.88 -27.26 11.80
C GLY A 32 2.40 -27.14 12.19
N LEU A 33 1.49 -27.30 11.23
CA LEU A 33 0.04 -27.21 11.42
C LEU A 33 -0.63 -28.59 11.36
N SER A 34 -1.77 -28.72 12.04
CA SER A 34 -2.63 -29.89 11.83
C SER A 34 -3.28 -29.83 10.45
N THR A 35 -3.40 -30.99 9.79
CA THR A 35 -4.10 -31.11 8.49
C THR A 35 -5.56 -30.66 8.57
N LYS A 36 -6.21 -30.89 9.72
CA LYS A 36 -7.57 -30.39 10.01
C LYS A 36 -7.62 -28.86 10.00
N HIS A 37 -6.68 -28.18 10.63
CA HIS A 37 -6.64 -26.72 10.67
C HIS A 37 -6.40 -26.13 9.26
N MET A 38 -5.47 -26.72 8.50
CA MET A 38 -5.25 -26.37 7.09
C MET A 38 -6.55 -26.50 6.27
N SER A 39 -7.25 -27.63 6.41
CA SER A 39 -8.53 -27.85 5.73
C SER A 39 -9.60 -26.84 6.15
N GLN A 40 -9.72 -26.54 7.45
CA GLN A 40 -10.66 -25.54 7.96
C GLN A 40 -10.36 -24.13 7.42
N MET A 41 -9.09 -23.73 7.33
CA MET A 41 -8.69 -22.45 6.74
C MET A 41 -9.05 -22.37 5.26
N LEU A 42 -8.77 -23.41 4.48
CA LEU A 42 -9.03 -23.42 3.04
C LEU A 42 -10.52 -23.62 2.68
N THR A 43 -11.32 -24.21 3.57
CA THR A 43 -12.78 -24.39 3.38
C THR A 43 -13.61 -23.27 4.00
N GLY A 44 -12.97 -22.36 4.74
CA GLY A 44 -13.62 -21.22 5.35
C GLY A 44 -14.35 -21.45 6.65
N ARG A 45 -14.03 -22.55 7.32
CA ARG A 45 -14.45 -22.82 8.70
C ARG A 45 -13.50 -22.21 9.74
N ALA A 46 -12.31 -21.76 9.31
CA ALA A 46 -11.36 -20.98 10.09
C ALA A 46 -10.85 -19.79 9.27
N THR A 47 -10.52 -18.69 9.93
CA THR A 47 -9.97 -17.49 9.31
C THR A 47 -8.63 -17.78 8.67
N LEU A 48 -8.45 -17.38 7.40
CA LEU A 48 -7.15 -17.44 6.73
C LEU A 48 -6.48 -16.07 6.85
N THR A 49 -5.49 -15.94 7.74
CA THR A 49 -4.74 -14.68 7.91
C THR A 49 -3.76 -14.47 6.75
N LEU A 50 -3.37 -13.21 6.53
CA LEU A 50 -2.36 -12.88 5.51
C LEU A 50 -1.01 -13.54 5.80
N ASP A 51 -0.60 -13.66 7.07
CA ASP A 51 0.62 -14.36 7.48
C ASP A 51 0.58 -15.85 7.08
N TRP A 52 -0.55 -16.53 7.32
CA TRP A 52 -0.69 -17.92 6.88
C TRP A 52 -0.71 -18.07 5.37
N ALA A 53 -1.40 -17.16 4.67
CA ALA A 53 -1.40 -17.15 3.21
C ALA A 53 0.01 -16.96 2.64
N ASP A 54 0.78 -16.01 3.18
CA ASP A 54 2.15 -15.72 2.76
C ASP A 54 3.09 -16.92 2.99
N ARG A 55 3.01 -17.57 4.16
CA ARG A 55 3.78 -18.79 4.45
C ARG A 55 3.46 -19.95 3.51
N ILE A 56 2.18 -20.16 3.19
CA ILE A 56 1.77 -21.22 2.25
C ILE A 56 2.27 -20.89 0.83
N LEU A 57 2.16 -19.64 0.39
CA LEU A 57 2.62 -19.20 -0.92
C LEU A 57 4.13 -19.30 -1.05
N THR A 58 4.88 -18.93 0.00
CA THR A 58 6.34 -19.08 0.06
C THR A 58 6.76 -20.54 -0.11
N LEU A 59 6.05 -21.48 0.52
CA LEU A 59 6.30 -22.92 0.30
C LEU A 59 6.05 -23.36 -1.15
N CYS A 60 5.15 -22.68 -1.86
CA CYS A 60 4.86 -22.93 -3.27
C CYS A 60 5.82 -22.18 -4.22
N GLY A 61 6.81 -21.45 -3.70
CA GLY A 61 7.70 -20.61 -4.51
C GLY A 61 7.04 -19.33 -5.06
N MET A 62 5.98 -18.85 -4.41
CA MET A 62 5.22 -17.66 -4.80
C MET A 62 5.29 -16.59 -3.70
N THR A 63 5.04 -15.34 -4.06
CA THR A 63 5.00 -14.21 -3.12
C THR A 63 3.59 -13.62 -3.04
N LEU A 64 3.17 -13.22 -1.83
CA LEU A 64 1.89 -12.53 -1.64
C LEU A 64 2.07 -11.02 -1.87
N ALA A 65 1.31 -10.45 -2.80
CA ALA A 65 1.24 -9.01 -3.02
C ALA A 65 -0.15 -8.49 -2.66
N VAL A 66 -0.24 -7.59 -1.68
CA VAL A 66 -1.49 -6.90 -1.32
C VAL A 66 -1.43 -5.49 -1.90
N VAL A 67 -2.28 -5.23 -2.90
CA VAL A 67 -2.38 -3.92 -3.54
C VAL A 67 -3.64 -3.22 -3.04
N ALA A 68 -3.49 -2.10 -2.34
CA ALA A 68 -4.59 -1.20 -2.07
C ALA A 68 -4.89 -0.42 -3.35
N VAL A 69 -5.94 -0.82 -4.07
CA VAL A 69 -6.45 -0.03 -5.17
C VAL A 69 -7.29 1.09 -4.56
N PRO A 70 -7.05 2.38 -4.90
CA PRO A 70 -7.98 3.43 -4.48
C PRO A 70 -9.36 3.01 -4.98
N ALA A 71 -10.32 2.93 -4.07
CA ALA A 71 -11.69 2.66 -4.48
C ALA A 71 -12.02 3.65 -5.59
N THR A 72 -12.35 3.15 -6.79
CA THR A 72 -13.05 3.94 -7.81
C THR A 72 -14.45 4.16 -7.25
N ASN A 73 -14.52 4.95 -6.21
CA ASN A 73 -15.69 5.09 -5.39
C ASN A 73 -16.51 6.19 -6.05
N HIS A 74 -17.82 5.97 -6.13
CA HIS A 74 -18.80 7.05 -6.13
C HIS A 74 -18.77 7.85 -4.81
N ALA A 75 -17.59 7.95 -4.17
CA ALA A 75 -17.30 8.96 -3.18
C ALA A 75 -17.47 10.29 -3.89
N ARG A 76 -18.50 11.02 -3.46
CA ARG A 76 -18.61 12.46 -3.68
C ARG A 76 -17.20 13.03 -3.53
N PRO A 77 -16.58 13.54 -4.62
CA PRO A 77 -15.19 13.94 -4.60
C PRO A 77 -15.02 14.89 -3.43
N ALA A 78 -14.04 14.62 -2.56
CA ALA A 78 -13.61 15.60 -1.57
C ALA A 78 -13.36 16.87 -2.37
N GLN A 79 -14.24 17.86 -2.21
CA GLN A 79 -14.14 19.08 -2.99
C GLN A 79 -12.73 19.62 -2.75
N PRO A 80 -11.95 19.88 -3.82
CA PRO A 80 -10.64 20.47 -3.64
C PRO A 80 -10.83 21.72 -2.79
N ARG A 81 -10.13 21.77 -1.64
CA ARG A 81 -10.11 22.96 -0.80
C ARG A 81 -9.26 23.98 -1.56
N ILE A 82 -9.92 24.81 -2.37
CA ILE A 82 -9.29 25.95 -3.01
C ILE A 82 -8.98 26.95 -1.89
N PRO A 83 -7.70 27.35 -1.70
CA PRO A 83 -7.36 28.43 -0.79
C PRO A 83 -8.20 29.67 -1.13
N LEU A 84 -8.74 30.37 -0.12
CA LEU A 84 -9.66 31.48 -0.35
C LEU A 84 -9.03 32.57 -1.24
N ASP A 85 -7.71 32.71 -1.16
CA ASP A 85 -6.92 33.70 -1.92
C ASP A 85 -6.71 33.32 -3.40
N ASP A 86 -6.98 32.06 -3.79
CA ASP A 86 -6.82 31.55 -5.16
C ASP A 86 -8.17 31.43 -5.92
N LEU A 87 -9.29 31.88 -5.33
CA LEU A 87 -10.56 31.95 -6.07
C LEU A 87 -10.51 33.11 -7.07
N THR A 88 -10.25 32.78 -8.33
CA THR A 88 -10.51 33.70 -9.43
C THR A 88 -12.02 33.95 -9.57
N SER A 89 -12.40 35.10 -10.14
CA SER A 89 -13.82 35.43 -10.44
C SER A 89 -14.51 34.28 -11.18
N ASP A 90 -13.84 33.72 -12.20
CA ASP A 90 -14.37 32.61 -12.99
C ASP A 90 -14.60 31.33 -12.17
N ALA A 91 -13.75 31.06 -11.17
CA ALA A 91 -13.94 29.92 -10.27
C ALA A 91 -15.13 30.13 -9.32
N LEU A 92 -15.38 31.38 -8.92
CA LEU A 92 -16.53 31.74 -8.11
C LEU A 92 -17.83 31.64 -8.93
N ASP A 93 -17.83 32.08 -10.18
CA ASP A 93 -18.99 31.96 -11.08
C ASP A 93 -19.36 30.48 -11.30
N GLN A 94 -18.37 29.61 -11.52
CA GLN A 94 -18.59 28.15 -11.63
C GLN A 94 -19.20 27.54 -10.36
N LEU A 95 -18.87 28.07 -9.18
CA LEU A 95 -19.46 27.62 -7.91
C LEU A 95 -20.91 28.09 -7.78
N TYR A 96 -21.25 29.30 -8.23
CA TYR A 96 -22.62 29.79 -8.25
C TYR A 96 -23.49 29.04 -9.26
N ASP A 97 -23.00 28.75 -10.46
CA ASP A 97 -23.72 27.93 -11.44
C ASP A 97 -24.00 26.53 -10.89
N ARG A 98 -23.00 25.93 -10.24
CA ARG A 98 -23.16 24.63 -9.59
C ARG A 98 -24.16 24.67 -8.43
N LEU A 99 -24.16 25.74 -7.64
CA LEU A 99 -25.12 25.92 -6.56
C LEU A 99 -26.54 26.02 -7.13
N ALA A 100 -26.75 26.82 -8.17
CA ALA A 100 -28.04 26.99 -8.84
C ALA A 100 -28.57 25.65 -9.38
N LEU A 101 -27.72 24.82 -9.99
CA LEU A 101 -28.11 23.48 -10.45
C LEU A 101 -28.51 22.55 -9.29
N LEU A 102 -27.80 22.62 -8.16
CA LEU A 102 -28.12 21.81 -6.98
C LEU A 102 -29.41 22.26 -6.30
N GLU A 103 -29.66 23.56 -6.27
CA GLU A 103 -30.90 24.17 -5.77
C GLU A 103 -32.08 23.79 -6.67
N ALA A 104 -31.94 23.94 -7.99
CA ALA A 104 -32.96 23.50 -8.94
C ALA A 104 -33.29 22.00 -8.77
N GLY A 105 -32.27 21.15 -8.64
CA GLY A 105 -32.50 19.72 -8.39
C GLY A 105 -33.08 19.42 -7.00
N ARG A 106 -32.83 20.27 -5.99
CA ARG A 106 -33.50 20.17 -4.68
C ARG A 106 -34.96 20.51 -4.81
N ASP A 107 -35.29 21.61 -5.48
CA ASP A 107 -36.66 22.07 -5.66
C ASP A 107 -37.47 21.07 -6.47
N GLU A 108 -36.88 20.46 -7.51
CA GLU A 108 -37.51 19.36 -8.25
C GLU A 108 -37.79 18.14 -7.35
N ARG A 109 -36.84 17.74 -6.50
CA ARG A 109 -37.08 16.63 -5.55
C ARG A 109 -38.15 16.97 -4.51
N VAL A 110 -38.20 18.22 -4.04
CA VAL A 110 -39.24 18.68 -3.12
C VAL A 110 -40.60 18.64 -3.81
N ALA A 111 -40.69 19.16 -5.04
CA ALA A 111 -41.92 19.11 -5.84
C ALA A 111 -42.40 17.68 -6.08
N LEU A 112 -41.50 16.74 -6.44
CA LEU A 112 -41.84 15.33 -6.61
C LEU A 112 -42.31 14.67 -5.30
N LEU A 113 -41.73 15.04 -4.16
CA LEU A 113 -42.17 14.53 -2.86
C LEU A 113 -43.53 15.12 -2.44
N GLU A 114 -43.80 16.38 -2.76
CA GLU A 114 -45.11 17.01 -2.55
C GLU A 114 -46.16 16.38 -3.47
N GLU A 115 -45.87 16.19 -4.75
CA GLU A 115 -46.75 15.49 -5.69
C GLU A 115 -47.02 14.05 -5.22
N ALA A 116 -45.99 13.32 -4.77
CA ALA A 116 -46.16 11.99 -4.21
C ALA A 116 -47.02 12.00 -2.94
N ARG A 117 -46.83 12.97 -2.04
CA ARG A 117 -47.66 13.13 -0.84
C ARG A 117 -49.10 13.39 -1.22
N ASP A 118 -49.35 14.33 -2.13
CA ASP A 118 -50.69 14.71 -2.56
C ASP A 118 -51.37 13.55 -3.30
N ALA A 119 -50.63 12.76 -4.08
CA ALA A 119 -51.11 11.53 -4.70
C ALA A 119 -51.49 10.45 -3.67
N LEU A 120 -50.70 10.29 -2.60
CA LEU A 120 -51.01 9.37 -1.50
C LEU A 120 -52.25 9.82 -0.71
N GLU A 121 -52.41 11.15 -0.52
CA GLU A 121 -53.57 11.75 0.13
C GLU A 121 -54.83 11.57 -0.74
N ALA A 122 -54.75 11.84 -2.04
CA ALA A 122 -55.84 11.66 -2.99
C ALA A 122 -56.22 10.18 -3.21
N ALA A 123 -55.25 9.26 -3.09
CA ALA A 123 -55.51 7.82 -3.08
C ALA A 123 -56.24 7.36 -1.79
N GLY A 124 -56.51 8.28 -0.86
CA GLY A 124 -57.23 8.00 0.37
C GLY A 124 -56.47 7.04 1.26
N ILE A 125 -55.15 6.94 1.18
CA ILE A 125 -54.37 6.00 2.02
C ILE A 125 -54.54 6.33 3.51
N ASN A 126 -54.81 7.59 3.84
CA ASN A 126 -55.20 8.00 5.19
C ASN A 126 -56.56 7.43 5.64
N GLU A 127 -57.49 7.16 4.72
CA GLU A 127 -58.82 6.58 5.00
C GLU A 127 -58.85 5.05 4.79
N ALA A 128 -58.14 4.51 3.79
CA ALA A 128 -58.06 3.08 3.47
C ALA A 128 -57.20 2.28 4.46
N HIS A 129 -56.32 2.96 5.21
CA HIS A 129 -55.64 2.40 6.39
C HIS A 129 -56.23 2.90 7.72
N GLY A 130 -57.35 3.62 7.64
CA GLY A 130 -58.32 3.87 8.70
C GLY A 130 -57.74 4.22 10.07
N GLY A 131 -56.75 5.11 10.18
CA GLY A 131 -56.18 5.53 11.48
C GLY A 131 -55.55 4.43 12.36
N GLU A 132 -55.79 3.14 12.08
CA GLU A 132 -55.33 1.98 12.85
C GLU A 132 -53.96 1.48 12.39
N SER A 133 -53.54 1.80 11.16
CA SER A 133 -52.21 1.41 10.65
C SER A 133 -51.08 2.21 11.30
N TRP A 134 -51.27 3.51 11.54
CA TRP A 134 -50.25 4.37 12.15
C TRP A 134 -49.84 3.88 13.55
N PRO A 135 -50.76 3.59 14.49
CA PRO A 135 -50.41 2.97 15.78
C PRO A 135 -49.63 1.66 15.65
N ARG A 136 -49.80 0.89 14.57
CA ARG A 136 -49.04 -0.35 14.33
C ARG A 136 -47.63 -0.10 13.78
N LEU A 137 -47.43 1.01 13.06
CA LEU A 137 -46.13 1.40 12.50
C LEU A 137 -45.26 2.17 13.50
N VAL A 138 -45.86 2.83 14.50
CA VAL A 138 -45.11 3.57 15.54
C VAL A 138 -44.01 2.71 16.19
N PRO A 139 -44.25 1.46 16.64
CA PRO A 139 -43.19 0.62 17.20
C PRO A 139 -42.05 0.34 16.22
N ALA A 140 -42.34 0.13 14.93
CA ALA A 140 -41.31 -0.11 13.91
C ALA A 140 -40.49 1.16 13.62
N ILE A 141 -41.12 2.33 13.67
CA ILE A 141 -40.42 3.62 13.53
C ILE A 141 -39.53 3.89 14.74
N GLU A 142 -40.01 3.60 15.95
CA GLU A 142 -39.22 3.70 17.18
C GLU A 142 -38.03 2.74 17.18
N GLU A 143 -38.22 1.51 16.71
CA GLU A 143 -37.14 0.53 16.53
C GLU A 143 -36.08 1.05 15.54
N LEU A 144 -36.50 1.54 14.36
CA LEU A 144 -35.59 2.12 13.38
C LEU A 144 -34.87 3.37 13.91
N ALA A 145 -35.55 4.20 14.71
CA ALA A 145 -34.93 5.35 15.35
C ALA A 145 -33.87 4.91 16.37
N ALA A 146 -34.14 3.86 17.17
CA ALA A 146 -33.19 3.28 18.11
C ALA A 146 -31.99 2.66 17.39
N GLU A 147 -32.20 1.97 16.27
CA GLU A 147 -31.12 1.43 15.44
C GLU A 147 -30.23 2.53 14.86
N ARG A 148 -30.84 3.61 14.34
CA ARG A 148 -30.12 4.79 13.84
C ARG A 148 -29.27 5.40 14.95
N ASP A 149 -29.83 5.58 16.15
CA ASP A 149 -29.13 6.20 17.26
C ASP A 149 -27.99 5.31 17.79
N ALA A 150 -28.20 3.98 17.82
CA ALA A 150 -27.14 3.02 18.12
C ALA A 150 -26.03 3.02 17.06
N ALA A 151 -26.38 3.14 15.77
CA ALA A 151 -25.40 3.28 14.71
C ALA A 151 -24.59 4.58 14.83
N ARG A 152 -25.26 5.70 15.15
CA ARG A 152 -24.62 6.98 15.40
C ARG A 152 -23.66 6.91 16.59
N ALA A 153 -24.08 6.32 17.71
CA ALA A 153 -23.22 6.13 18.88
C ALA A 153 -21.98 5.28 18.58
N ARG A 154 -22.09 4.25 17.72
CA ARG A 154 -20.92 3.47 17.25
C ARG A 154 -19.97 4.30 16.40
N LEU A 155 -20.49 5.14 15.50
CA LEU A 155 -19.65 6.05 14.71
C LEU A 155 -18.93 7.07 15.60
N ASP A 156 -19.66 7.67 16.54
CA ASP A 156 -19.09 8.62 17.50
C ASP A 156 -17.99 7.94 18.34
N TYR A 157 -18.21 6.69 18.77
CA TYR A 157 -17.19 5.90 19.46
C TYR A 157 -15.94 5.67 18.61
N HIS A 158 -16.10 5.27 17.35
CA HIS A 158 -14.97 5.08 16.44
C HIS A 158 -14.21 6.40 16.20
N GLU A 159 -14.92 7.51 16.04
CA GLU A 159 -14.33 8.82 15.84
C GLU A 159 -13.56 9.32 17.07
N GLN A 160 -14.13 9.13 18.27
CA GLN A 160 -13.53 9.61 19.51
C GLN A 160 -12.43 8.69 20.04
N SER A 161 -12.56 7.37 19.85
CA SER A 161 -11.66 6.39 20.46
C SER A 161 -10.64 5.82 19.49
N LEU A 162 -11.08 5.39 18.30
CA LEU A 162 -10.23 4.64 17.37
C LEU A 162 -9.41 5.56 16.47
N LEU A 163 -10.02 6.62 15.93
CA LEU A 163 -9.33 7.51 14.99
C LEU A 163 -8.12 8.24 15.60
N PRO A 164 -8.13 8.74 16.85
CA PRO A 164 -6.95 9.39 17.42
C PRO A 164 -5.77 8.42 17.55
N ASP A 165 -6.02 7.16 17.90
CA ASP A 165 -4.97 6.14 17.99
C ASP A 165 -4.36 5.82 16.63
N LEU A 166 -5.20 5.64 15.60
CA LEU A 166 -4.73 5.43 14.24
C LEU A 166 -3.94 6.63 13.73
N ARG A 167 -4.38 7.86 14.02
CA ARG A 167 -3.64 9.09 13.68
C ARG A 167 -2.29 9.15 14.40
N ARG A 168 -2.24 8.81 15.70
CA ARG A 168 -0.98 8.75 16.47
C ARG A 168 0.00 7.73 15.89
N ARG A 169 -0.48 6.54 15.51
CA ARG A 169 0.34 5.51 14.87
C ARG A 169 0.86 5.98 13.51
N ALA A 170 -0.01 6.52 12.66
CA ALA A 170 0.38 7.04 11.35
C ALA A 170 1.42 8.16 11.46
N GLU A 171 1.30 9.04 12.45
CA GLU A 171 2.29 10.09 12.72
C GLU A 171 3.63 9.50 13.20
N SER A 172 3.58 8.54 14.13
CA SER A 172 4.78 7.81 14.59
C SER A 172 5.50 7.12 13.43
N ASP A 173 4.76 6.46 12.54
CA ASP A 173 5.31 5.78 11.36
C ASP A 173 5.92 6.79 10.39
N ARG A 174 5.25 7.93 10.14
CA ARG A 174 5.79 9.01 9.31
C ARG A 174 7.11 9.53 9.87
N GLN A 175 7.19 9.75 11.18
CA GLN A 175 8.42 10.17 11.84
C GLN A 175 9.52 9.09 11.77
N ALA A 176 9.17 7.81 11.93
CA ALA A 176 10.10 6.71 11.79
C ALA A 176 10.68 6.65 10.37
N ILE A 177 9.84 6.75 9.35
CA ILE A 177 10.26 6.82 7.94
C ILE A 177 11.18 8.01 7.71
N GLY A 178 10.85 9.19 8.26
CA GLY A 178 11.72 10.38 8.18
C GLY A 178 13.11 10.13 8.78
N ARG A 179 13.19 9.51 9.95
CA ARG A 179 14.48 9.14 10.58
C ARG A 179 15.27 8.13 9.74
N TRP A 180 14.60 7.14 9.16
CA TRP A 180 15.24 6.17 8.27
C TRP A 180 15.80 6.82 7.01
N ARG A 181 15.07 7.75 6.39
CA ARG A 181 15.55 8.52 5.23
C ARG A 181 16.78 9.35 5.57
N ALA A 182 16.75 10.10 6.67
CA ALA A 182 17.91 10.89 7.09
C ALA A 182 19.16 10.02 7.35
N ARG A 183 18.98 8.82 7.93
CA ARG A 183 20.08 7.85 8.10
C ARG A 183 20.60 7.33 6.76
N ALA A 184 19.72 7.04 5.81
CA ALA A 184 20.11 6.61 4.46
C ALA A 184 20.93 7.69 3.75
N GLU A 185 20.48 8.94 3.77
CA GLU A 185 21.21 10.09 3.21
C GLU A 185 22.59 10.25 3.83
N THR A 186 22.69 10.09 5.17
CA THR A 186 23.97 10.15 5.89
C THR A 186 24.90 9.01 5.47
N ALA A 187 24.36 7.80 5.31
CA ALA A 187 25.13 6.64 4.88
C ALA A 187 25.60 6.78 3.43
N GLU A 188 24.76 7.28 2.52
CA GLU A 188 25.10 7.55 1.12
C GLU A 188 26.21 8.61 1.01
N ALA A 189 26.15 9.67 1.81
CA ALA A 189 27.21 10.67 1.90
C ALA A 189 28.54 10.04 2.36
N ARG A 190 28.49 9.17 3.38
CA ARG A 190 29.67 8.45 3.87
C ARG A 190 30.25 7.49 2.85
N VAL A 191 29.41 6.79 2.08
CA VAL A 191 29.85 5.93 0.97
C VAL A 191 30.60 6.76 -0.07
N THR A 192 30.05 7.90 -0.47
CA THR A 192 30.68 8.80 -1.46
C THR A 192 32.04 9.32 -0.98
N GLU A 193 32.15 9.68 0.31
CA GLU A 193 33.41 10.08 0.94
C GLU A 193 34.45 8.95 0.89
N LEU A 194 34.05 7.74 1.29
CA LEU A 194 34.93 6.57 1.28
C LEU A 194 35.37 6.18 -0.13
N GLU A 195 34.50 6.30 -1.13
CA GLU A 195 34.83 6.07 -2.53
C GLU A 195 35.89 7.08 -3.02
N THR A 196 35.75 8.35 -2.64
CA THR A 196 36.73 9.40 -2.96
C THR A 196 38.09 9.11 -2.31
N ASP A 197 38.10 8.71 -1.04
CA ASP A 197 39.32 8.32 -0.33
C ASP A 197 39.98 7.09 -0.93
N ASN A 198 39.19 6.08 -1.30
CA ASN A 198 39.70 4.88 -1.96
C ASN A 198 40.35 5.23 -3.30
N ALA A 199 39.72 6.09 -4.11
CA ALA A 199 40.30 6.58 -5.36
C ALA A 199 41.64 7.30 -5.13
N ARG A 200 41.71 8.16 -4.12
CA ARG A 200 42.95 8.87 -3.73
C ARG A 200 44.06 7.91 -3.29
N LEU A 201 43.76 6.96 -2.41
CA LEU A 201 44.73 5.98 -1.92
C LEU A 201 45.23 5.06 -3.05
N THR A 202 44.32 4.64 -3.93
CA THR A 202 44.66 3.82 -5.11
C THR A 202 45.61 4.58 -6.05
N ALA A 203 45.35 5.88 -6.27
CA ALA A 203 46.26 6.73 -7.06
C ALA A 203 47.64 6.88 -6.39
N GLY A 204 47.68 7.08 -5.06
CA GLY A 204 48.92 7.15 -4.28
C GLY A 204 49.75 5.87 -4.35
N GLN A 205 49.12 4.69 -4.15
CA GLN A 205 49.80 3.39 -4.26
C GLN A 205 50.40 3.16 -5.65
N CYS A 206 49.76 3.67 -6.71
CA CYS A 206 50.30 3.59 -8.07
C CYS A 206 51.55 4.46 -8.25
N LEU A 207 51.61 5.63 -7.62
CA LEU A 207 52.80 6.49 -7.61
C LEU A 207 53.94 5.89 -6.79
N ASP A 208 53.65 5.39 -5.59
CA ASP A 208 54.64 4.76 -4.72
C ASP A 208 55.22 3.49 -5.35
N SER A 209 54.37 2.66 -5.96
CA SER A 209 54.79 1.47 -6.71
C SER A 209 55.69 1.84 -7.89
N ARG A 210 55.38 2.95 -8.58
CA ARG A 210 56.20 3.46 -9.68
C ARG A 210 57.55 3.99 -9.18
N ALA A 211 57.56 4.81 -8.12
CA ALA A 211 58.78 5.34 -7.53
C ALA A 211 59.69 4.22 -7.00
N MET A 212 59.11 3.22 -6.33
CA MET A 212 59.82 1.99 -5.93
C MET A 212 60.41 1.25 -7.14
N CYS A 213 59.65 1.10 -8.23
CA CYS A 213 60.16 0.49 -9.46
C CYS A 213 61.30 1.31 -10.09
N GLU A 214 61.20 2.65 -10.12
CA GLU A 214 62.22 3.54 -10.67
C GLU A 214 63.51 3.54 -9.81
N GLN A 215 63.39 3.47 -8.47
CA GLN A 215 64.55 3.37 -7.57
C GLN A 215 65.27 2.02 -7.68
N HIS A 216 64.53 0.91 -7.88
CA HIS A 216 65.15 -0.42 -8.01
C HIS A 216 65.75 -0.70 -9.40
N HIS A 217 65.44 0.11 -10.42
CA HIS A 217 65.83 -0.18 -11.80
C HIS A 217 66.63 0.97 -12.44
N LEU A 218 67.90 1.05 -12.06
CA LEU A 218 68.98 1.65 -12.85
C LEU A 218 70.09 0.59 -12.90
N PRO A 219 70.18 -0.37 -13.86
CA PRO A 219 69.48 -0.61 -15.14
C PRO A 219 68.40 -1.73 -15.06
N PRO A 220 67.69 -2.12 -16.15
CA PRO A 220 66.72 -3.22 -16.12
C PRO A 220 67.40 -4.55 -15.80
N VAL A 221 67.05 -5.13 -14.64
CA VAL A 221 67.49 -6.47 -14.22
C VAL A 221 66.51 -7.51 -14.73
N ALA A 222 67.01 -8.56 -15.37
CA ALA A 222 66.21 -9.71 -15.77
C ALA A 222 65.60 -10.39 -14.52
N GLY A 223 64.30 -10.68 -14.54
CA GLY A 223 63.60 -11.35 -13.44
C GLY A 223 62.82 -10.46 -12.47
N CYS A 224 62.42 -9.25 -12.87
CA CYS A 224 61.57 -8.38 -12.05
C CYS A 224 60.25 -9.11 -11.64
N PRO A 225 59.93 -9.19 -10.33
CA PRO A 225 58.76 -9.93 -9.84
C PRO A 225 57.41 -9.24 -10.12
N TYR A 226 57.43 -8.02 -10.67
CA TYR A 226 56.22 -7.26 -11.00
C TYR A 226 55.88 -7.33 -12.50
N PRO A 227 54.94 -8.20 -12.92
CA PRO A 227 54.67 -8.51 -14.33
C PRO A 227 54.04 -7.35 -15.14
N ARG A 228 53.60 -6.28 -14.48
CA ARG A 228 53.03 -5.08 -15.13
C ARG A 228 54.08 -3.98 -15.40
N CYS A 229 55.31 -4.16 -14.94
CA CYS A 229 56.40 -3.21 -15.19
C CYS A 229 56.70 -3.11 -16.70
N ARG A 230 56.76 -1.89 -17.24
CA ARG A 230 57.05 -1.62 -18.65
C ARG A 230 58.43 -2.16 -19.07
N ALA A 231 59.40 -2.15 -18.15
CA ALA A 231 60.72 -2.74 -18.37
C ALA A 231 60.67 -4.27 -18.51
N ALA A 232 59.86 -4.98 -17.71
CA ALA A 232 59.69 -6.44 -17.81
C ALA A 232 59.04 -6.88 -19.14
N ARG A 233 58.14 -6.05 -19.69
CA ARG A 233 57.59 -6.26 -21.05
C ARG A 233 58.63 -6.04 -22.16
N ALA A 234 59.54 -5.09 -21.97
CA ALA A 234 60.62 -4.85 -22.95
C ALA A 234 61.64 -6.01 -22.99
N THR A 235 61.93 -6.66 -21.85
CA THR A 235 62.87 -7.79 -21.80
C THR A 235 62.31 -9.11 -22.34
N THR A 236 60.99 -9.29 -22.30
CA THR A 236 60.32 -10.51 -22.82
C THR A 236 60.01 -10.45 -24.31
N GLY A 237 60.21 -9.30 -24.96
CA GLY A 237 60.10 -9.14 -26.43
C GLY A 237 61.24 -9.79 -27.24
N ARG A 238 61.80 -10.93 -26.81
CA ARG A 238 62.72 -11.69 -27.65
C ARG A 238 61.95 -12.36 -28.79
N ALA A 239 62.17 -11.80 -29.98
CA ALA A 239 62.37 -12.46 -31.27
C ALA A 239 61.60 -13.77 -31.47
N ALA A 240 60.42 -13.65 -32.09
CA ALA A 240 59.91 -14.72 -32.96
C ALA A 240 60.90 -14.86 -34.12
N THR A 241 61.87 -15.77 -33.98
CA THR A 241 62.68 -16.24 -35.10
C THR A 241 61.82 -17.09 -36.03
N ALA A 242 62.04 -16.87 -37.33
CA ALA A 242 61.44 -17.50 -38.50
C ALA A 242 61.49 -19.02 -38.51
#